data_AF-A0A838FAE2-F1
#
_entry.id   AF-A0A838FAE2-F1
#
_cell.length_a   1.000
_cell.length_b   1.000
_cell.length_c   1.000
_cell.angle_alpha   90.00
_cell.angle_beta   90.00
_cell.angle_gamma   90.00
#
_symmetry.space_group_name_H-M   'P 1'
#
loop_
_entity.id
_entity.type
_entity.pdbx_description
1 polymer ?
#
loop_
_entity_poly.entity_id
_entity_poly.type
_entity_poly.pdbx_seq_one_letter_code
_entity_poly.pdbx_strand_id
1 'polypeptide(L)'
;MSAAAPPEVLERSTELRRALEHHNHRYYVLDDPEVSDAEYDRLLDELRGLETEHPALRTPDSPTQRVGGRPLERFAPVRHLLSMLSLANARTEEELREWEARARRLLAKEGVDEAAIDYVTEPKVDGLAISLVYEDGVLARGATRGDGEIGEDVTQNLRTIGAIPLRVDGAPPLLEVRGEVYLPLAAFAALNERRAEAGEPTFANPRNSAAGSLRQLDPGLTASRPLSMWCYGIGASEGLEFERQHEVLDWLRDHGFRVAPGVETHPDIDAVARACLRWEERRDGLDYEIDGAVVKVDDLELQRSLGVV
;
A
#
# COMPACT_ATOMS: atom_id res chain seq x y z
N MET A 1 -13.23 -15.19 -34.41
CA MET A 1 -12.88 -16.05 -33.26
C MET A 1 -11.37 -16.03 -33.17
N SER A 2 -10.78 -15.35 -32.19
CA SER A 2 -9.32 -15.41 -32.02
C SER A 2 -8.95 -16.86 -31.73
N ALA A 3 -8.05 -17.44 -32.53
CA ALA A 3 -7.51 -18.76 -32.23
C ALA A 3 -6.86 -18.71 -30.84
N ALA A 4 -7.07 -19.76 -30.03
CA ALA A 4 -6.36 -19.94 -28.78
C ALA A 4 -4.84 -19.98 -29.08
N ALA A 5 -4.03 -19.38 -28.20
CA ALA A 5 -2.59 -19.42 -28.35
C ALA A 5 -2.09 -20.88 -28.33
N PRO A 6 -1.05 -21.23 -29.10
CA PRO A 6 -0.41 -22.55 -29.01
C PRO A 6 0.01 -22.87 -27.57
N PRO A 7 0.01 -24.15 -27.14
CA PRO A 7 0.39 -24.53 -25.78
C PRO A 7 1.78 -24.01 -25.37
N GLU A 8 2.78 -24.04 -26.25
CA GLU A 8 4.13 -23.54 -25.92
C GLU A 8 4.14 -22.02 -25.68
N VAL A 9 3.31 -21.28 -26.42
CA VAL A 9 3.17 -19.82 -26.25
C VAL A 9 2.50 -19.48 -24.92
N LEU A 10 1.47 -20.26 -24.54
CA LEU A 10 0.80 -20.09 -23.25
C LEU A 10 1.74 -20.38 -22.08
N GLU A 11 2.52 -21.46 -22.19
CA GLU A 11 3.53 -21.82 -21.19
C GLU A 11 4.59 -20.71 -21.05
N ARG A 12 5.16 -20.25 -22.18
CA ARG A 12 6.16 -19.19 -22.17
C ARG A 12 5.61 -17.87 -21.61
N SER A 13 4.39 -17.49 -21.97
CA SER A 13 3.74 -16.29 -21.40
C SER A 13 3.56 -16.40 -19.89
N THR A 14 3.22 -17.59 -19.39
CA THR A 14 3.07 -17.86 -17.95
C THR A 14 4.42 -17.78 -17.23
N GLU A 15 5.48 -18.34 -17.81
CA GLU A 15 6.85 -18.22 -17.27
C GLU A 15 7.32 -16.78 -17.19
N LEU A 16 7.15 -16.02 -18.29
CA LEU A 16 7.56 -14.62 -18.36
C LEU A 16 6.85 -13.79 -17.30
N ARG A 17 5.54 -13.98 -17.10
CA ARG A 17 4.79 -13.29 -16.05
C ARG A 17 5.32 -13.60 -14.66
N ARG A 18 5.57 -14.87 -14.36
CA ARG A 18 6.12 -15.28 -13.06
C ARG A 18 7.50 -14.67 -12.82
N ALA A 19 8.38 -14.69 -13.82
CA ALA A 19 9.71 -14.11 -13.73
C ALA A 19 9.65 -12.59 -13.54
N LEU A 20 8.84 -11.90 -14.34
CA LEU A 20 8.66 -10.45 -14.25
C LEU A 20 8.06 -10.02 -12.91
N GLU A 21 7.05 -10.73 -12.39
CA GLU A 21 6.49 -10.40 -11.07
C GLU A 21 7.47 -10.70 -9.93
N HIS A 22 8.25 -11.78 -10.02
CA HIS A 22 9.35 -12.02 -9.08
C HIS A 22 10.35 -10.86 -9.10
N HIS A 23 10.80 -10.43 -10.28
CA HIS A 23 11.73 -9.31 -10.39
C HIS A 23 11.12 -7.98 -9.94
N ASN A 24 9.83 -7.73 -10.21
CA ASN A 24 9.11 -6.57 -9.68
C ASN A 24 9.09 -6.58 -8.15
N HIS A 25 8.79 -7.72 -7.53
CA HIS A 25 8.79 -7.86 -6.08
C HIS A 25 10.19 -7.57 -5.51
N ARG A 26 11.23 -8.18 -6.08
CA ARG A 26 12.63 -7.94 -5.67
C ARG A 26 13.04 -6.48 -5.78
N TYR A 27 12.66 -5.81 -6.88
CA TYR A 27 13.01 -4.42 -7.15
C TYR A 27 12.20 -3.43 -6.30
N TYR A 28 10.86 -3.51 -6.33
CA TYR A 28 9.99 -2.47 -5.75
C TYR A 28 9.59 -2.71 -4.29
N VAL A 29 9.63 -3.95 -3.82
CA VAL A 29 9.20 -4.34 -2.48
C VAL A 29 10.39 -4.63 -1.57
N LEU A 30 11.34 -5.45 -2.05
CA LEU A 30 12.51 -5.86 -1.26
C LEU A 30 13.73 -4.96 -1.41
N ASP A 31 13.74 -4.06 -2.40
CA ASP A 31 14.87 -3.18 -2.71
C ASP A 31 16.21 -3.96 -2.91
N ASP A 32 16.11 -5.13 -3.54
CA ASP A 32 17.21 -6.09 -3.73
C ASP A 32 17.11 -6.79 -5.10
N PRO A 33 17.33 -6.05 -6.20
CA PRO A 33 17.15 -6.55 -7.56
C PRO A 33 18.19 -7.60 -7.96
N GLU A 34 17.74 -8.63 -8.68
CA GLU A 34 18.59 -9.76 -9.11
C GLU A 34 19.05 -9.67 -10.57
N VAL A 35 18.36 -8.87 -11.38
CA VAL A 35 18.63 -8.70 -12.81
C VAL A 35 18.81 -7.23 -13.12
N SER A 36 19.56 -6.94 -14.19
CA SER A 36 19.69 -5.58 -14.70
C SER A 36 18.39 -5.08 -15.37
N ASP A 37 18.22 -3.76 -15.43
CA ASP A 37 17.09 -3.14 -16.14
C ASP A 37 17.00 -3.63 -17.59
N ALA A 38 18.13 -3.79 -18.27
CA ALA A 38 18.19 -4.30 -19.64
C ALA A 38 17.76 -5.77 -19.76
N GLU A 39 17.98 -6.59 -18.73
CA GLU A 39 17.47 -7.97 -18.69
C GLU A 39 15.97 -7.99 -18.46
N TYR A 40 15.49 -7.19 -17.51
CA TYR A 40 14.07 -7.05 -17.24
C TYR A 40 13.30 -6.56 -18.48
N ASP A 41 13.80 -5.52 -19.15
CA ASP A 41 13.18 -4.95 -20.36
C ASP A 41 13.07 -5.99 -21.48
N ARG A 42 14.09 -6.84 -21.66
CA ARG A 42 14.03 -7.93 -22.64
C ARG A 42 12.91 -8.93 -22.35
N LEU A 43 12.74 -9.32 -21.09
CA LEU A 43 11.66 -10.23 -20.68
C LEU A 43 10.28 -9.58 -20.89
N LEU A 44 10.17 -8.29 -20.55
CA LEU A 44 8.93 -7.54 -20.68
C LEU A 44 8.55 -7.35 -22.15
N ASP A 45 9.51 -7.03 -23.01
CA ASP A 45 9.30 -6.87 -24.45
C ASP A 45 8.95 -8.18 -25.13
N GLU A 46 9.54 -9.30 -24.70
CA GLU A 46 9.13 -10.64 -25.14
C GLU A 46 7.66 -10.90 -24.80
N LEU A 47 7.24 -10.66 -23.56
CA LEU A 47 5.85 -10.85 -23.13
C LEU A 47 4.89 -9.94 -23.91
N ARG A 48 5.26 -8.67 -24.14
CA ARG A 48 4.49 -7.72 -24.97
C ARG A 48 4.33 -8.21 -26.41
N GLY A 49 5.38 -8.82 -26.98
CA GLY A 49 5.33 -9.44 -28.30
C GLY A 49 4.28 -10.55 -28.35
N LEU A 50 4.37 -11.51 -27.42
CA LEU A 50 3.42 -12.63 -27.34
C LEU A 50 1.98 -12.16 -27.15
N GLU A 51 1.75 -11.18 -26.29
CA GLU A 51 0.43 -10.60 -26.05
C GLU A 51 -0.12 -9.77 -27.21
N THR A 52 0.74 -9.30 -28.10
CA THR A 52 0.35 -8.59 -29.32
C THR A 52 -0.05 -9.57 -30.42
N GLU A 53 0.71 -10.65 -30.59
CA GLU A 53 0.40 -11.73 -31.53
C GLU A 53 -0.82 -12.55 -31.09
N HIS A 54 -0.99 -12.73 -29.78
CA HIS A 54 -2.08 -13.48 -29.17
C HIS A 54 -2.83 -12.62 -28.14
N PRO A 55 -3.79 -11.77 -28.57
CA PRO A 55 -4.52 -10.87 -27.67
C PRO A 55 -5.26 -11.57 -26.53
N ALA A 56 -5.64 -12.84 -26.70
CA ALA A 56 -6.28 -13.66 -25.67
C ALA A 56 -5.36 -13.92 -24.45
N LEU A 57 -4.03 -13.75 -24.60
CA LEU A 57 -3.11 -13.86 -23.48
C LEU A 57 -3.21 -12.65 -22.56
N ARG A 58 -3.55 -11.45 -23.04
CA ARG A 58 -3.58 -10.23 -22.20
C ARG A 58 -4.58 -10.37 -21.05
N THR A 59 -4.08 -10.40 -19.83
CA THR A 59 -4.89 -10.44 -18.61
C THR A 59 -4.71 -9.16 -17.78
N PRO A 60 -5.67 -8.80 -16.91
CA PRO A 60 -5.57 -7.61 -16.06
C PRO A 60 -4.38 -7.60 -15.11
N ASP A 61 -3.87 -8.78 -14.74
CA ASP A 61 -2.73 -8.98 -13.85
C ASP A 61 -1.38 -9.13 -14.58
N SER A 62 -1.34 -8.93 -15.90
CA SER A 62 -0.08 -8.99 -16.64
C SER A 62 0.81 -7.77 -16.32
N PRO A 63 2.13 -7.94 -16.11
CA PRO A 63 3.07 -6.84 -15.93
C PRO A 63 3.05 -5.82 -17.08
N THR A 64 2.65 -6.23 -18.27
CA THR A 64 2.53 -5.33 -19.44
C THR A 64 1.45 -4.26 -19.27
N GLN A 65 0.52 -4.44 -18.32
CA GLN A 65 -0.57 -3.50 -18.04
C GLN A 65 -0.11 -2.30 -17.18
N ARG A 66 1.11 -2.32 -16.62
CA ARG A 66 1.63 -1.26 -15.72
C ARG A 66 1.91 0.08 -16.41
N VAL A 67 1.90 0.16 -17.74
CA VAL A 67 2.14 1.41 -18.51
C VAL A 67 0.98 2.41 -18.44
N GLY A 68 -0.14 2.02 -17.81
CA GLY A 68 -1.36 2.83 -17.76
C GLY A 68 -2.26 2.61 -18.97
N GLY A 69 -3.56 2.84 -18.77
CA GLY A 69 -4.59 2.72 -19.80
C GLY A 69 -4.83 4.03 -20.57
N ARG A 70 -5.95 4.09 -21.30
CA ARG A 70 -6.42 5.35 -21.90
C ARG A 70 -6.75 6.38 -20.81
N PRO A 71 -6.57 7.68 -21.05
CA PRO A 71 -7.00 8.72 -20.14
C PRO A 71 -8.48 8.59 -19.78
N LEU A 72 -8.78 8.78 -18.49
CA LEU A 72 -10.11 8.80 -17.92
C LEU A 72 -10.77 10.15 -18.15
N GLU A 73 -12.08 10.18 -18.34
CA GLU A 73 -12.84 11.45 -18.39
C GLU A 73 -12.98 12.08 -17.00
N ARG A 74 -13.16 11.23 -15.98
CA ARG A 74 -13.27 11.61 -14.56
C ARG A 74 -13.04 10.38 -13.68
N PHE A 75 -12.72 10.61 -12.41
CA PHE A 75 -12.75 9.55 -11.41
C PHE A 75 -14.19 9.27 -10.98
N ALA A 76 -14.56 7.98 -10.91
CA ALA A 76 -15.88 7.56 -10.44
C ALA A 76 -15.88 7.47 -8.91
N PRO A 77 -16.98 7.82 -8.22
CA PRO A 77 -17.10 7.57 -6.79
C PRO A 77 -17.22 6.07 -6.53
N VAL A 78 -16.53 5.59 -5.49
CA VAL A 78 -16.56 4.19 -5.06
C VAL A 78 -16.82 4.14 -3.57
N ARG A 79 -17.81 3.34 -3.17
CA ARG A 79 -18.06 3.05 -1.75
C ARG A 79 -17.08 1.97 -1.26
N HIS A 80 -16.44 2.23 -0.13
CA HIS A 80 -15.56 1.26 0.52
C HIS A 80 -16.36 0.10 1.13
N LEU A 81 -15.76 -1.09 1.18
CA LEU A 81 -16.40 -2.29 1.74
C LEU A 81 -16.55 -2.16 3.27
N LEU A 82 -15.53 -1.60 3.91
CA LEU A 82 -15.57 -1.11 5.29
C LEU A 82 -15.16 0.36 5.32
N SER A 83 -15.66 1.14 6.27
CA SER A 83 -15.26 2.54 6.38
C SER A 83 -13.76 2.71 6.65
N MET A 84 -13.13 3.67 5.99
CA MET A 84 -11.75 4.10 6.20
C MET A 84 -11.73 5.28 7.20
N LEU A 85 -11.64 4.94 8.48
CA LEU A 85 -11.69 5.91 9.57
C LEU A 85 -10.42 6.76 9.66
N SER A 86 -10.54 7.95 10.21
CA SER A 86 -9.40 8.76 10.63
C SER A 86 -8.90 8.31 12.01
N LEU A 87 -7.64 8.59 12.30
CA LEU A 87 -7.04 8.36 13.61
C LEU A 87 -7.23 9.58 14.53
N ALA A 88 -7.43 9.32 15.82
CA ALA A 88 -7.26 10.34 16.85
C ALA A 88 -5.77 10.75 16.93
N ASN A 89 -5.52 11.98 17.38
CA ASN A 89 -4.16 12.50 17.52
C ASN A 89 -3.81 12.68 19.00
N ALA A 90 -2.58 12.31 19.37
CA ALA A 90 -1.93 12.71 20.61
C ALA A 90 -0.63 13.45 20.24
N ARG A 91 -0.43 14.63 20.83
CA ARG A 91 0.72 15.52 20.60
C ARG A 91 1.71 15.53 21.77
N THR A 92 1.30 15.02 22.92
CA THR A 92 2.16 14.90 24.10
C THR A 92 2.04 13.50 24.71
N GLU A 93 3.00 13.15 25.57
CA GLU A 93 2.96 11.89 26.31
C GLU A 93 1.71 11.82 27.23
N GLU A 94 1.29 12.95 27.80
CA GLU A 94 0.09 13.03 28.63
C GLU A 94 -1.17 12.70 27.81
N GLU A 95 -1.31 13.24 26.60
CA GLU A 95 -2.44 12.93 25.71
C GLU A 95 -2.47 11.44 25.30
N LEU A 96 -1.29 10.83 25.09
CA LEU A 96 -1.16 9.41 24.82
C LEU A 96 -1.62 8.56 26.01
N ARG A 97 -1.21 8.94 27.24
CA ARG A 97 -1.65 8.27 28.48
C ARG A 97 -3.14 8.46 28.75
N GLU A 98 -3.69 9.62 28.41
CA GLU A 98 -5.13 9.87 28.50
C GLU A 98 -5.92 8.98 27.53
N TRP A 99 -5.41 8.76 26.32
CA TRP A 99 -5.98 7.82 25.36
C TRP A 99 -5.97 6.39 25.90
N GLU A 100 -4.85 5.90 26.44
CA GLU A 100 -4.82 4.58 27.10
C GLU A 100 -5.83 4.51 28.25
N ALA A 101 -5.86 5.53 29.12
CA ALA A 101 -6.78 5.54 30.25
C ALA A 101 -8.25 5.51 29.79
N ARG A 102 -8.58 6.14 28.65
CA ARG A 102 -9.91 6.00 28.01
C ARG A 102 -10.15 4.57 27.54
N ALA A 103 -9.20 3.97 26.83
CA ALA A 103 -9.30 2.60 26.34
C ALA A 103 -9.53 1.60 27.50
N ARG A 104 -8.73 1.68 28.57
CA ARG A 104 -8.87 0.84 29.77
C ARG A 104 -10.24 0.98 30.43
N ARG A 105 -10.77 2.21 30.54
CA ARG A 105 -12.12 2.44 31.10
C ARG A 105 -13.24 1.85 30.23
N LEU A 106 -13.06 1.80 28.92
CA LEU A 106 -14.03 1.20 28.01
C LEU A 106 -13.98 -0.33 28.09
N LEU A 107 -12.78 -0.92 28.05
CA LEU A 107 -12.58 -2.37 28.22
C LEU A 107 -13.14 -2.89 29.55
N ALA A 108 -12.88 -2.17 30.65
CA ALA A 108 -13.45 -2.53 31.95
C ALA A 108 -14.99 -2.52 31.98
N LYS A 109 -15.64 -1.66 31.19
CA LYS A 109 -17.11 -1.65 31.06
C LYS A 109 -17.64 -2.84 30.26
N GLU A 110 -16.84 -3.33 29.31
CA GLU A 110 -17.14 -4.54 28.53
C GLU A 110 -16.78 -5.84 29.29
N GLY A 111 -16.36 -5.74 30.57
CA GLY A 111 -16.03 -6.88 31.40
C GLY A 111 -14.66 -7.50 31.12
N VAL A 112 -13.79 -6.78 30.41
CA VAL A 112 -12.39 -7.16 30.20
C VAL A 112 -11.56 -6.63 31.38
N ASP A 113 -11.34 -7.48 32.39
CA ASP A 113 -10.54 -7.17 33.58
C ASP A 113 -9.04 -7.11 33.26
N GLU A 114 -8.32 -6.15 33.89
CA GLU A 114 -6.85 -6.01 34.01
C GLU A 114 -5.97 -6.59 32.88
N ALA A 115 -6.44 -6.53 31.63
CA ALA A 115 -5.68 -7.05 30.50
C ALA A 115 -4.43 -6.18 30.31
N ALA A 116 -3.28 -6.84 30.17
CA ALA A 116 -2.12 -6.22 29.56
C ALA A 116 -2.53 -5.87 28.13
N ILE A 117 -2.52 -4.57 27.81
CA ILE A 117 -2.80 -4.10 26.46
C ILE A 117 -1.44 -4.05 25.79
N ASP A 118 -1.20 -4.99 24.88
CA ASP A 118 -0.08 -4.91 23.96
C ASP A 118 -0.39 -3.88 22.87
N TYR A 119 0.64 -3.22 22.38
CA TYR A 119 0.54 -2.20 21.34
C TYR A 119 1.47 -2.51 20.18
N VAL A 120 1.12 -2.01 19.00
CA VAL A 120 2.02 -1.93 17.85
C VAL A 120 2.26 -0.46 17.53
N THR A 121 3.52 -0.10 17.27
CA THR A 121 3.87 1.20 16.69
C THR A 121 4.32 1.05 15.26
N GLU A 122 3.78 1.88 14.38
CA GLU A 122 4.14 1.96 12.96
C GLU A 122 4.50 3.41 12.60
N PRO A 123 5.40 3.66 11.63
CA PRO A 123 5.63 5.02 11.16
C PRO A 123 4.36 5.59 10.51
N LYS A 124 3.97 6.81 10.90
CA LYS A 124 2.84 7.50 10.28
C LYS A 124 3.32 8.18 9.00
N VAL A 125 3.22 7.45 7.89
CA VAL A 125 3.65 7.90 6.56
C VAL A 125 2.84 9.12 6.13
N ASP A 126 3.52 10.17 5.68
CA ASP A 126 2.88 11.38 5.18
C ASP A 126 2.53 11.25 3.69
N GLY A 127 1.38 10.64 3.40
CA GLY A 127 0.94 10.37 2.03
C GLY A 127 -0.56 10.49 1.81
N LEU A 128 -1.06 9.64 0.90
CA LEU A 128 -2.47 9.51 0.57
C LEU A 128 -2.96 8.08 0.85
N ALA A 129 -3.90 7.95 1.78
CA ALA A 129 -4.55 6.69 2.11
C ALA A 129 -5.30 6.07 0.91
N ILE A 130 -5.02 4.79 0.67
CA ILE A 130 -5.56 3.97 -0.42
C ILE A 130 -6.17 2.68 0.15
N SER A 131 -7.26 2.25 -0.48
CA SER A 131 -7.84 0.90 -0.35
C SER A 131 -7.67 0.14 -1.67
N LEU A 132 -7.15 -1.08 -1.60
CA LEU A 132 -6.96 -2.01 -2.72
C LEU A 132 -7.83 -3.23 -2.49
N VAL A 133 -8.77 -3.50 -3.39
CA VAL A 133 -9.62 -4.68 -3.37
C VAL A 133 -9.12 -5.67 -4.42
N TYR A 134 -8.80 -6.86 -3.95
CA TYR A 134 -8.47 -8.03 -4.75
C TYR A 134 -9.66 -8.99 -4.73
N GLU A 135 -10.02 -9.49 -5.90
CA GLU A 135 -11.02 -10.55 -6.10
C GLU A 135 -10.30 -11.76 -6.71
N ASP A 136 -10.41 -12.92 -6.07
CA ASP A 136 -9.68 -14.15 -6.45
C ASP A 136 -8.16 -13.91 -6.65
N GLY A 137 -7.60 -13.06 -5.78
CA GLY A 137 -6.20 -12.67 -5.78
C GLY A 137 -5.79 -11.67 -6.86
N VAL A 138 -6.68 -11.15 -7.71
CA VAL A 138 -6.35 -10.16 -8.75
C VAL A 138 -6.86 -8.77 -8.35
N LEU A 139 -6.04 -7.73 -8.56
CA LEU A 139 -6.41 -6.34 -8.26
C LEU A 139 -7.61 -5.89 -9.11
N ALA A 140 -8.78 -5.92 -8.48
CA ALA A 140 -10.06 -5.58 -9.09
C ALA A 140 -10.33 -4.07 -9.01
N ARG A 141 -10.03 -3.45 -7.86
CA ARG A 141 -10.34 -2.04 -7.60
C ARG A 141 -9.34 -1.39 -6.66
N GLY A 142 -9.02 -0.13 -6.90
CA GLY A 142 -8.24 0.70 -6.00
C GLY A 142 -8.89 2.07 -5.84
N ALA A 143 -9.03 2.53 -4.60
CA ALA A 143 -9.76 3.76 -4.28
C ALA A 143 -9.00 4.65 -3.30
N THR A 144 -9.14 5.97 -3.46
CA THR A 144 -8.70 6.93 -2.44
C THR A 144 -9.59 6.85 -1.21
N ARG A 145 -9.12 7.36 -0.06
CA ARG A 145 -9.95 7.43 1.15
C ARG A 145 -11.25 8.23 0.95
N GLY A 146 -11.16 9.39 0.29
CA GLY A 146 -12.27 10.35 0.19
C GLY A 146 -12.77 10.81 1.56
N ASP A 147 -14.06 10.67 1.83
CA ASP A 147 -14.66 11.01 3.14
C ASP A 147 -14.58 9.87 4.18
N GLY A 148 -14.03 8.72 3.77
CA GLY A 148 -13.95 7.51 4.60
C GLY A 148 -15.01 6.47 4.26
N GLU A 149 -16.12 6.85 3.62
CA GLU A 149 -17.11 5.91 3.09
C GLU A 149 -17.05 5.83 1.56
N ILE A 150 -16.86 6.97 0.90
CA ILE A 150 -16.83 7.11 -0.55
C ILE A 150 -15.49 7.73 -0.94
N GLY A 151 -14.73 6.96 -1.72
CA GLY A 151 -13.49 7.34 -2.37
C GLY A 151 -13.66 7.65 -3.86
N GLU A 152 -12.55 7.94 -4.51
CA GLU A 152 -12.43 8.02 -5.97
C GLU A 152 -11.77 6.74 -6.51
N ASP A 153 -12.33 6.15 -7.56
CA ASP A 153 -11.71 5.04 -8.30
C ASP A 153 -10.43 5.53 -9.00
N VAL A 154 -9.29 5.08 -8.52
CA VAL A 154 -7.96 5.36 -9.07
C VAL A 154 -7.25 4.05 -9.45
N THR A 155 -8.01 3.00 -9.77
CA THR A 155 -7.49 1.66 -10.06
C THR A 155 -6.43 1.68 -11.16
N GLN A 156 -6.68 2.42 -12.25
CA GLN A 156 -5.74 2.50 -13.38
C GLN A 156 -4.41 3.14 -12.98
N ASN A 157 -4.45 4.15 -12.11
CA ASN A 157 -3.27 4.85 -11.61
C ASN A 157 -2.49 3.98 -10.62
N LEU A 158 -3.19 3.26 -9.74
CA LEU A 158 -2.55 2.37 -8.77
C LEU A 158 -1.85 1.17 -9.44
N ARG A 159 -2.39 0.66 -10.55
CA ARG A 159 -1.74 -0.41 -11.34
C ARG A 159 -0.35 -0.02 -11.87
N THR A 160 -0.06 1.27 -12.01
CA THR A 160 1.24 1.73 -12.50
C THR A 160 2.31 1.78 -11.41
N ILE A 161 1.92 1.66 -10.13
CA ILE A 161 2.85 1.66 -9.00
C ILE A 161 3.46 0.26 -8.85
N GLY A 162 4.77 0.15 -9.07
CA GLY A 162 5.50 -1.13 -9.04
C GLY A 162 5.41 -1.87 -7.69
N ALA A 163 5.33 -1.12 -6.58
CA ALA A 163 5.19 -1.67 -5.23
C ALA A 163 3.81 -2.29 -4.94
N ILE A 164 2.83 -2.10 -5.84
CA ILE A 164 1.50 -2.71 -5.72
C ILE A 164 1.48 -4.01 -6.55
N PRO A 165 1.25 -5.18 -5.91
CA PRO A 165 1.08 -6.42 -6.64
C PRO A 165 -0.21 -6.37 -7.47
N LEU A 166 -0.16 -6.79 -8.74
CA LEU A 166 -1.38 -6.94 -9.54
C LEU A 166 -2.12 -8.24 -9.23
N ARG A 167 -1.36 -9.21 -8.70
CA ARG A 167 -1.83 -10.52 -8.26
C ARG A 167 -1.20 -10.86 -6.91
N VAL A 168 -2.00 -11.44 -6.01
CA VAL A 168 -1.58 -11.96 -4.72
C VAL A 168 -1.87 -13.46 -4.72
N ASP A 169 -0.82 -14.26 -4.73
CA ASP A 169 -0.96 -15.71 -4.70
C ASP A 169 -1.40 -16.18 -3.31
N GLY A 170 -2.33 -17.14 -3.26
CA GLY A 170 -2.88 -17.65 -1.99
C GLY A 170 -3.83 -16.69 -1.28
N ALA A 171 -4.20 -15.55 -1.89
CA ALA A 171 -5.19 -14.63 -1.34
C ALA A 171 -6.57 -15.30 -1.19
N PRO A 172 -7.38 -14.87 -0.20
CA PRO A 172 -8.79 -15.26 -0.12
C PRO A 172 -9.59 -14.77 -1.33
N PRO A 173 -10.83 -15.27 -1.52
CA PRO A 173 -11.72 -14.82 -2.60
C PRO A 173 -11.93 -13.30 -2.62
N LEU A 174 -11.97 -12.66 -1.45
CA LEU A 174 -12.04 -11.22 -1.29
C LEU A 174 -10.98 -10.77 -0.29
N LEU A 175 -10.18 -9.77 -0.68
CA LEU A 175 -9.18 -9.13 0.18
C LEU A 175 -9.17 -7.62 -0.07
N GLU A 176 -9.40 -6.83 0.97
CA GLU A 176 -9.14 -5.39 0.99
C GLU A 176 -7.84 -5.11 1.75
N VAL A 177 -6.84 -4.55 1.08
CA VAL A 177 -5.59 -4.07 1.70
C VAL A 177 -5.59 -2.55 1.76
N ARG A 178 -5.16 -1.99 2.89
CA ARG A 178 -5.05 -0.55 3.13
C ARG A 178 -3.61 -0.15 3.31
N GLY A 179 -3.28 1.01 2.78
CA GLY A 179 -1.94 1.56 2.85
C GLY A 179 -1.88 3.04 2.48
N GLU A 180 -0.67 3.58 2.48
CA GLU A 180 -0.38 4.96 2.11
C GLU A 180 0.45 4.98 0.84
N VAL A 181 -0.06 5.65 -0.21
CA VAL A 181 0.77 6.02 -1.35
C VAL A 181 1.57 7.26 -1.00
N TYR A 182 2.88 7.21 -1.25
CA TYR A 182 3.81 8.29 -0.94
C TYR A 182 4.82 8.47 -2.07
N LEU A 183 5.63 9.52 -1.93
CA LEU A 183 6.72 9.82 -2.85
C LEU A 183 8.04 9.78 -2.06
N PRO A 184 8.97 8.84 -2.36
CA PRO A 184 10.28 8.79 -1.70
C PRO A 184 11.04 10.11 -1.87
N LEU A 185 11.75 10.56 -0.85
CA LEU A 185 12.43 11.86 -0.80
C LEU A 185 13.48 12.01 -1.91
N ALA A 186 14.30 10.98 -2.14
CA ALA A 186 15.29 10.98 -3.21
C ALA A 186 14.61 11.10 -4.60
N ALA A 187 13.50 10.39 -4.78
CA ALA A 187 12.77 10.38 -6.03
C ALA A 187 12.01 11.70 -6.28
N PHE A 188 11.52 12.33 -5.21
CA PHE A 188 10.95 13.68 -5.23
C PHE A 188 12.00 14.74 -5.63
N ALA A 189 13.19 14.68 -5.04
CA ALA A 189 14.28 15.58 -5.37
C ALA A 189 14.67 15.46 -6.85
N ALA A 190 14.88 14.24 -7.34
CA ALA A 190 15.19 13.98 -8.75
C ALA A 190 14.06 14.42 -9.69
N LEU A 191 12.80 14.28 -9.28
CA LEU A 191 11.66 14.76 -10.06
C LEU A 191 11.67 16.29 -10.15
N ASN A 192 11.93 17.01 -9.05
CA ASN A 192 12.01 18.46 -9.05
C ASN A 192 13.21 18.99 -9.84
N GLU A 193 14.34 18.31 -9.81
CA GLU A 193 15.52 18.63 -10.61
C GLU A 193 15.18 18.58 -12.11
N ARG A 194 14.62 17.47 -12.60
CA ARG A 194 14.17 17.36 -14.00
C ARG A 194 13.17 18.44 -14.41
N ARG A 195 12.26 18.82 -13.51
CA ARG A 195 11.28 19.90 -13.76
C ARG A 195 11.96 21.25 -13.87
N ALA A 196 12.90 21.55 -12.98
CA ALA A 196 13.67 22.79 -13.00
C ALA A 196 14.51 22.91 -14.29
N GLU A 197 15.17 21.83 -14.70
CA GLU A 197 15.91 21.74 -15.97
C GLU A 197 15.01 21.99 -17.20
N ALA A 198 13.77 21.51 -17.15
CA ALA A 198 12.76 21.74 -18.19
C ALA A 198 12.09 23.14 -18.11
N GLY A 199 12.44 23.98 -17.13
CA GLY A 199 11.83 25.30 -16.91
C GLY A 199 10.40 25.25 -16.35
N GLU A 200 9.99 24.10 -15.80
CA GLU A 200 8.67 23.91 -15.19
C GLU A 200 8.68 24.26 -13.69
N PRO A 201 7.53 24.67 -13.11
CA PRO A 201 7.41 24.86 -11.67
C PRO A 201 7.69 23.56 -10.90
N THR A 202 8.51 23.65 -9.86
CA THR A 202 8.75 22.56 -8.92
C THR A 202 7.56 22.34 -8.00
N PHE A 203 7.45 21.14 -7.46
CA PHE A 203 6.46 20.82 -6.45
C PHE A 203 6.91 21.24 -5.06
N ALA A 204 5.95 21.60 -4.21
CA ALA A 204 6.21 22.18 -2.90
C ALA A 204 6.59 21.18 -1.80
N ASN A 205 5.88 20.05 -1.70
CA ASN A 205 6.17 19.00 -0.73
C ASN A 205 5.81 17.60 -1.29
N PRO A 206 6.46 16.53 -0.79
CA PRO A 206 6.20 15.15 -1.20
C PRO A 206 4.73 14.73 -1.08
N ARG A 207 4.05 15.02 0.05
CA ARG A 207 2.64 14.64 0.26
C ARG A 207 1.70 15.13 -0.85
N ASN A 208 1.70 16.43 -1.13
CA ASN A 208 0.85 17.03 -2.16
C ASN A 208 1.25 16.55 -3.56
N SER A 209 2.54 16.29 -3.77
CA SER A 209 3.05 15.74 -5.02
C SER A 209 2.58 14.31 -5.24
N ALA A 210 2.55 13.48 -4.19
CA ALA A 210 2.04 12.12 -4.25
C ALA A 210 0.55 12.11 -4.61
N ALA A 211 -0.25 12.90 -3.89
CA ALA A 211 -1.69 13.01 -4.14
C ALA A 211 -2.00 13.54 -5.55
N GLY A 212 -1.29 14.58 -6.00
CA GLY A 212 -1.45 15.12 -7.35
C GLY A 212 -0.98 14.15 -8.44
N SER A 213 0.15 13.45 -8.21
CA SER A 213 0.70 12.47 -9.14
C SER A 213 -0.19 11.24 -9.31
N LEU A 214 -0.86 10.82 -8.23
CA LEU A 214 -1.80 9.71 -8.30
C LEU A 214 -3.10 10.11 -9.00
N ARG A 215 -3.63 11.31 -8.71
CA ARG A 215 -4.91 11.79 -9.24
C ARG A 215 -4.77 12.45 -10.62
N GLN A 216 -4.06 11.78 -11.53
CA GLN A 216 -3.97 12.18 -12.93
C GLN A 216 -5.02 11.44 -13.74
N LEU A 217 -5.79 12.17 -14.56
CA LEU A 217 -6.77 11.53 -15.45
C LEU A 217 -6.09 10.64 -16.49
N ASP A 218 -4.85 10.96 -16.88
CA ASP A 218 -4.01 10.10 -17.68
C ASP A 218 -3.13 9.23 -16.77
N PRO A 219 -3.37 7.90 -16.66
CA PRO A 219 -2.54 7.01 -15.84
C PRO A 219 -1.09 6.93 -16.32
N GLY A 220 -0.81 7.21 -17.60
CA GLY A 220 0.56 7.30 -18.11
C GLY A 220 1.37 8.41 -17.43
N LEU A 221 0.71 9.51 -17.05
CA LEU A 221 1.35 10.56 -16.25
C LEU A 221 1.61 10.13 -14.81
N THR A 222 0.83 9.20 -14.26
CA THR A 222 1.12 8.57 -12.95
C THR A 222 2.26 7.58 -13.07
N ALA A 223 2.29 6.75 -14.12
CA ALA A 223 3.36 5.79 -14.39
C ALA A 223 4.75 6.45 -14.48
N SER A 224 4.82 7.71 -14.96
CA SER A 224 6.07 8.46 -15.01
C SER A 224 6.51 9.07 -13.66
N ARG A 225 5.72 8.87 -12.58
CA ARG A 225 6.00 9.41 -11.25
C ARG A 225 6.49 8.27 -10.37
N PRO A 226 7.55 8.48 -9.59
CA PRO A 226 8.16 7.44 -8.77
C PRO A 226 7.36 7.24 -7.47
N LEU A 227 6.07 6.97 -7.58
CA LEU A 227 5.21 6.67 -6.44
C LEU A 227 5.55 5.30 -5.87
N SER A 228 5.38 5.15 -4.56
CA SER A 228 5.46 3.88 -3.86
C SER A 228 4.33 3.78 -2.85
N MET A 229 4.18 2.62 -2.21
CA MET A 229 3.13 2.38 -1.24
C MET A 229 3.67 1.59 -0.04
N TRP A 230 3.22 1.95 1.16
CA TRP A 230 3.36 1.15 2.38
C TRP A 230 1.99 0.62 2.81
N CYS A 231 1.86 -0.68 2.99
CA CYS A 231 0.64 -1.35 3.48
C CYS A 231 0.69 -1.51 5.00
N TYR A 232 -0.45 -1.33 5.66
CA TYR A 232 -0.53 -1.30 7.13
C TYR A 232 -1.79 -1.96 7.72
N GLY A 233 -2.68 -2.51 6.88
CA GLY A 233 -3.89 -3.15 7.39
C GLY A 233 -4.71 -3.85 6.34
N ILE A 234 -5.60 -4.70 6.82
CA ILE A 234 -6.61 -5.42 6.03
C ILE A 234 -7.98 -4.88 6.43
N GLY A 235 -8.80 -4.57 5.42
CA GLY A 235 -10.20 -4.18 5.57
C GLY A 235 -11.12 -5.40 5.47
N ALA A 236 -12.11 -5.35 4.57
CA ALA A 236 -12.95 -6.50 4.29
C ALA A 236 -12.14 -7.69 3.76
N SER A 237 -12.38 -8.89 4.26
CA SER A 237 -11.81 -10.12 3.73
C SER A 237 -12.75 -11.31 3.94
N GLU A 238 -12.62 -12.34 3.11
CA GLU A 238 -13.40 -13.58 3.21
C GLU A 238 -12.50 -14.76 3.59
N GLY A 239 -12.60 -15.22 4.85
CA GLY A 239 -11.84 -16.39 5.32
C GLY A 239 -10.42 -16.10 5.78
N LEU A 240 -10.08 -14.83 6.02
CA LEU A 240 -8.90 -14.43 6.79
C LEU A 240 -9.33 -13.89 8.14
N GLU A 241 -8.76 -14.46 9.20
CA GLU A 241 -8.92 -13.99 10.58
C GLU A 241 -7.54 -13.91 11.22
N PHE A 242 -7.32 -12.87 12.01
CA PHE A 242 -6.10 -12.64 12.76
C PHE A 242 -6.48 -12.34 14.20
N GLU A 243 -5.60 -12.70 15.14
CA GLU A 243 -5.76 -12.34 16.54
C GLU A 243 -5.10 -10.99 16.80
N ARG A 244 -4.02 -10.68 16.08
CA ARG A 244 -3.17 -9.50 16.37
C ARG A 244 -2.84 -8.66 15.14
N GLN A 245 -2.64 -7.37 15.36
CA GLN A 245 -2.27 -6.41 14.33
C GLN A 245 -0.89 -6.72 13.75
N HIS A 246 0.08 -7.16 14.56
CA HIS A 246 1.39 -7.53 14.02
C HIS A 246 1.31 -8.74 13.07
N GLU A 247 0.41 -9.70 13.33
CA GLU A 247 0.17 -10.85 12.44
C GLU A 247 -0.39 -10.41 11.08
N VAL A 248 -1.24 -9.37 11.06
CA VAL A 248 -1.72 -8.75 9.81
C VAL A 248 -0.55 -8.20 9.00
N LEU A 249 0.40 -7.53 9.67
CA LEU A 249 1.56 -6.95 9.02
C LEU A 249 2.53 -8.03 8.50
N ASP A 250 2.71 -9.12 9.25
CA ASP A 250 3.50 -10.27 8.82
C ASP A 250 2.86 -10.95 7.62
N TRP A 251 1.55 -11.18 7.65
CA TRP A 251 0.82 -11.75 6.51
C TRP A 251 0.97 -10.88 5.26
N LEU A 252 0.86 -9.55 5.39
CA LEU A 252 1.06 -8.64 4.26
C LEU A 252 2.46 -8.80 3.65
N ARG A 253 3.51 -8.89 4.48
CA ARG A 253 4.89 -9.12 4.00
C ARG A 253 5.02 -10.46 3.26
N ASP A 254 4.49 -11.52 3.86
CA ASP A 254 4.56 -12.87 3.31
C ASP A 254 3.81 -13.01 1.97
N HIS A 255 2.83 -12.15 1.72
CA HIS A 255 2.02 -12.13 0.50
C HIS A 255 2.45 -11.04 -0.50
N GLY A 256 3.69 -10.55 -0.37
CA GLY A 256 4.32 -9.68 -1.36
C GLY A 256 3.93 -8.20 -1.27
N PHE A 257 3.28 -7.78 -0.18
CA PHE A 257 3.03 -6.37 0.09
C PHE A 257 4.20 -5.72 0.80
N ARG A 258 4.48 -4.47 0.42
CA ARG A 258 5.50 -3.66 1.06
C ARG A 258 4.96 -3.10 2.39
N VAL A 259 5.54 -3.53 3.51
CA VAL A 259 5.19 -3.03 4.86
C VAL A 259 6.36 -2.21 5.41
N ALA A 260 6.06 -1.07 6.04
CA ALA A 260 7.09 -0.16 6.52
C ALA A 260 8.04 -0.86 7.51
N PRO A 261 9.37 -0.61 7.43
CA PRO A 261 10.31 -1.16 8.39
C PRO A 261 10.18 -0.49 9.75
N GLY A 262 10.69 -1.13 10.81
CA GLY A 262 10.72 -0.55 12.15
C GLY A 262 9.39 -0.67 12.93
N VAL A 263 8.46 -1.51 12.46
CA VAL A 263 7.29 -1.89 13.26
C VAL A 263 7.77 -2.62 14.52
N GLU A 264 7.26 -2.21 15.67
CA GLU A 264 7.63 -2.76 16.98
C GLU A 264 6.37 -3.04 17.80
N THR A 265 6.38 -4.16 18.53
CA THR A 265 5.36 -4.52 19.53
C THR A 265 5.81 -4.08 20.92
N HIS A 266 4.88 -3.59 21.74
CA HIS A 266 5.16 -3.01 23.06
C HIS A 266 4.20 -3.57 24.12
N PRO A 267 4.69 -3.99 25.29
CA PRO A 267 3.85 -4.59 26.33
C PRO A 267 3.04 -3.57 27.15
N ASP A 268 3.38 -2.28 27.04
CA ASP A 268 2.77 -1.20 27.83
C ASP A 268 2.94 0.18 27.17
N ILE A 269 2.20 1.17 27.67
CA ILE A 269 2.23 2.54 27.15
C ILE A 269 3.57 3.25 27.40
N ASP A 270 4.34 2.85 28.41
CA ASP A 270 5.65 3.43 28.70
C ASP A 270 6.65 3.04 27.61
N ALA A 271 6.60 1.79 27.15
CA ALA A 271 7.36 1.30 26.02
C ALA A 271 6.97 2.00 24.72
N VAL A 272 5.66 2.23 24.50
CA VAL A 272 5.15 3.02 23.38
C VAL A 272 5.69 4.45 23.43
N ALA A 273 5.63 5.14 24.58
CA ALA A 273 6.13 6.51 24.72
C ALA A 273 7.62 6.60 24.36
N ARG A 274 8.44 5.64 24.82
CA ARG A 274 9.85 5.53 24.42
C ARG A 274 10.02 5.27 22.92
N ALA A 275 9.13 4.48 22.31
CA ALA A 275 9.16 4.22 20.87
C ALA A 275 8.81 5.45 20.04
N CYS A 276 7.82 6.25 20.46
CA CYS A 276 7.47 7.51 19.82
C CYS A 276 8.66 8.48 19.81
N LEU A 277 9.41 8.58 20.92
CA LEU A 277 10.64 9.40 20.96
C LEU A 277 11.72 8.89 20.01
N ARG A 278 11.92 7.57 19.93
CA ARG A 278 12.86 6.98 18.93
C ARG A 278 12.44 7.29 17.50
N TRP A 279 11.14 7.29 17.21
CA TRP A 279 10.61 7.68 15.90
C TRP A 279 10.87 9.15 15.58
N GLU A 280 10.68 10.03 16.56
CA GLU A 280 11.00 11.45 16.43
C GLU A 280 12.49 11.68 16.12
N GLU A 281 13.39 10.98 16.82
CA GLU A 281 14.84 11.11 16.60
C GLU A 281 15.28 10.64 15.21
N ARG A 282 14.67 9.57 14.68
CA ARG A 282 15.09 8.96 13.40
C ARG A 282 14.36 9.49 12.17
N ARG A 283 13.31 10.30 12.33
CA ARG A 283 12.41 10.73 11.24
C ARG A 283 13.16 11.34 10.05
N ASP A 284 14.19 12.14 10.31
CA ASP A 284 14.92 12.89 9.29
C ASP A 284 15.96 12.00 8.56
N GLY A 285 16.18 10.77 9.05
CA GLY A 285 17.05 9.77 8.44
C GLY A 285 16.31 8.78 7.53
N LEU A 286 14.99 8.89 7.40
CA LEU A 286 14.19 8.03 6.53
C LEU A 286 14.24 8.52 5.07
N ASP A 287 14.01 7.62 4.13
CA ASP A 287 13.89 7.91 2.70
C ASP A 287 12.49 8.41 2.30
N TYR A 288 11.59 8.62 3.27
CA TYR A 288 10.24 9.13 3.12
C TYR A 288 9.82 9.98 4.32
N GLU A 289 8.83 10.85 4.11
CA GLU A 289 8.29 11.70 5.18
C GLU A 289 7.36 10.90 6.10
N ILE A 290 7.57 11.09 7.41
CA ILE A 290 6.64 10.69 8.45
C ILE A 290 6.22 11.93 9.26
N ASP A 291 4.96 11.98 9.67
CA ASP A 291 4.43 13.06 10.51
C ASP A 291 4.17 12.63 11.96
N GLY A 292 4.57 11.40 12.32
CA GLY A 292 4.51 10.85 13.66
C GLY A 292 4.65 9.32 13.67
N ALA A 293 4.18 8.69 14.74
CA ALA A 293 3.98 7.25 14.84
C ALA A 293 2.49 6.95 15.06
N VAL A 294 2.01 5.85 14.49
CA VAL A 294 0.68 5.31 14.75
C VAL A 294 0.80 4.29 15.88
N VAL A 295 0.00 4.47 16.93
CA VAL A 295 -0.12 3.51 18.03
C VAL A 295 -1.44 2.77 17.86
N LYS A 296 -1.37 1.44 17.79
CA LYS A 296 -2.54 0.54 17.72
C LYS A 296 -2.52 -0.39 18.92
N VAL A 297 -3.69 -0.74 19.46
CA VAL A 297 -3.80 -1.93 20.32
C VAL A 297 -3.50 -3.14 19.45
N ASP A 298 -2.61 -4.03 19.87
CA ASP A 298 -2.20 -5.16 19.04
C ASP A 298 -3.31 -6.20 18.92
N ASP A 299 -4.01 -6.50 20.01
CA ASP A 299 -5.12 -7.46 20.03
C ASP A 299 -6.36 -6.95 19.28
N LEU A 300 -6.76 -7.66 18.23
CA LEU A 300 -7.88 -7.30 17.36
C LEU A 300 -9.25 -7.55 18.00
N GLU A 301 -9.36 -8.45 18.98
CA GLU A 301 -10.57 -8.60 19.77
C GLU A 301 -10.77 -7.39 20.69
N LEU A 302 -9.69 -6.92 21.33
CA LEU A 302 -9.74 -5.68 22.11
C LEU A 302 -10.09 -4.47 21.23
N GLN A 303 -9.57 -4.38 20.00
CA GLN A 303 -9.97 -3.33 19.06
C GLN A 303 -11.49 -3.39 18.77
N ARG A 304 -12.06 -4.59 18.55
CA ARG A 304 -13.50 -4.77 18.32
C ARG A 304 -14.32 -4.31 19.53
N SER A 305 -13.90 -4.65 20.75
CA SER A 305 -14.56 -4.21 21.98
C SER A 305 -14.45 -2.71 22.21
N LEU A 306 -13.32 -2.09 21.86
CA LEU A 306 -13.11 -0.64 21.98
C LEU A 306 -13.93 0.15 20.95
N GLY A 307 -14.11 -0.38 19.75
CA GLY A 307 -14.70 0.36 18.64
C GLY A 307 -13.78 1.51 18.20
N VAL A 308 -14.27 2.75 18.24
CA VAL A 308 -13.53 3.95 17.85
C VAL A 308 -13.29 4.83 19.08
N VAL A 309 -12.01 5.05 19.43
CA VAL A 309 -11.57 5.68 20.70
C VAL A 309 -10.47 6.70 20.49
#